data_AF-A0A2S5ZFT0-F1
#
_entry.id   AF-A0A2S5ZFT0-F1
#
_cell.length_a   1.000
_cell.length_b   1.000
_cell.length_c   1.000
_cell.angle_alpha   90.00
_cell.angle_beta   90.00
_cell.angle_gamma   90.00
#
_symmetry.space_group_name_H-M   'P 1'
#
loop_
_entity.id
_entity.type
_entity.pdbx_description
1 polymer ?
#
loop_
_entity_poly.entity_id
_entity_poly.type
_entity_poly.pdbx_seq_one_letter_code
_entity_poly.pdbx_strand_id
1 'polypeptide(L)' 'MKASQIRQTLQAMDMLEPALELKHMDLEEQGEVLELLDERGKSIDTISLRELSLVIQYHQKQKRI' A
#
# COMPACT_ATOMS: atom_id res chain seq x y z
N MET A 1 -23.90 -14.80 -7.22
CA MET A 1 -23.21 -13.57 -6.76
C MET A 1 -23.82 -12.36 -7.43
N LYS A 2 -24.17 -11.32 -6.68
CA LYS A 2 -24.68 -10.06 -7.25
C LYS A 2 -23.52 -9.24 -7.79
N ALA A 3 -23.70 -8.50 -8.89
CA ALA A 3 -22.64 -7.67 -9.50
C ALA A 3 -22.00 -6.66 -8.53
N SER A 4 -22.73 -6.23 -7.50
CA SER A 4 -22.22 -5.38 -6.42
C SER A 4 -21.16 -6.07 -5.56
N GLN A 5 -21.31 -7.38 -5.28
CA GLN A 5 -20.33 -8.14 -4.52
C GLN A 5 -19.03 -8.32 -5.30
N ILE A 6 -19.12 -8.60 -6.61
CA ILE A 6 -17.95 -8.68 -7.49
C ILE A 6 -17.19 -7.36 -7.48
N ARG A 7 -17.89 -6.22 -7.59
CA ARG A 7 -17.26 -4.89 -7.57
C ARG A 7 -16.56 -4.60 -6.24
N GLN A 8 -17.17 -4.95 -5.12
CA GLN A 8 -16.56 -4.80 -3.79
C GLN A 8 -15.31 -5.69 -3.63
N THR A 9 -15.37 -6.92 -4.14
CA THR A 9 -14.21 -7.82 -4.15
C THR A 9 -13.07 -7.25 -4.99
N LEU A 10 -13.35 -6.75 -6.19
CA LEU A 10 -12.33 -6.14 -7.05
C LEU A 10 -11.70 -4.91 -6.39
N GLN A 11 -12.49 -4.03 -5.78
CA GLN A 11 -11.98 -2.88 -5.03
C GLN A 11 -11.10 -3.29 -3.84
N ALA A 12 -11.44 -4.40 -3.17
CA ALA A 12 -10.60 -4.95 -2.10
C ALA A 12 -9.29 -5.53 -2.63
N MET A 13 -9.30 -6.16 -3.82
CA MET A 13 -8.11 -6.67 -4.48
C MET A 13 -7.17 -5.55 -4.92
N ASP A 14 -7.70 -4.46 -5.49
CA ASP A 14 -6.90 -3.27 -5.87
C ASP A 14 -6.19 -2.65 -4.65
N MET A 15 -6.77 -2.77 -3.45
CA MET A 15 -6.15 -2.31 -2.21
C MET A 15 -5.07 -3.27 -1.67
N LEU A 16 -5.03 -4.52 -2.13
CA LEU A 16 -4.04 -5.52 -1.71
C LEU A 16 -2.83 -5.55 -2.63
N GLU A 17 -2.98 -5.16 -3.90
CA GLU A 17 -1.90 -5.17 -4.89
C GLU A 17 -0.67 -4.36 -4.43
N PRO A 18 -0.78 -3.10 -3.94
CA PRO A 18 0.40 -2.38 -3.46
C PRO A 18 1.02 -3.02 -2.21
N ALA A 19 0.20 -3.56 -1.31
CA ALA A 19 0.71 -4.26 -0.13
C ALA A 19 1.49 -5.55 -0.49
N LEU A 20 1.09 -6.22 -1.57
CA LEU A 20 1.85 -7.34 -2.14
C LEU A 20 3.15 -6.86 -2.81
N GLU A 21 3.14 -5.70 -3.47
CA GLU A 21 4.36 -5.10 -4.02
C GLU A 21 5.39 -4.79 -2.94
N LEU A 22 4.97 -4.32 -1.75
CA LEU A 22 5.88 -4.11 -0.61
C LEU A 22 6.63 -5.39 -0.22
N LYS A 23 5.98 -6.55 -0.30
CA LYS A 23 6.63 -7.85 -0.04
C LYS A 23 7.70 -8.18 -1.10
N HIS A 24 7.56 -7.66 -2.31
CA HIS A 24 8.48 -7.89 -3.42
C HIS A 24 9.59 -6.83 -3.54
N MET A 25 9.45 -5.70 -2.84
CA MET A 25 10.49 -4.68 -2.67
C MET A 25 11.70 -5.23 -1.92
N ASP A 26 12.89 -4.67 -2.19
CA ASP A 26 14.07 -4.95 -1.37
C ASP A 26 14.01 -4.24 -0.01
N LEU A 27 15.01 -4.49 0.84
CA LEU A 27 15.03 -3.93 2.21
C LEU A 27 15.24 -2.40 2.23
N GLU A 28 15.93 -1.84 1.25
CA GLU A 28 16.13 -0.39 1.15
C GLU A 28 14.80 0.28 0.79
N GLU A 29 14.11 -0.26 -0.20
CA GLU A 29 12.79 0.24 -0.61
C GLU A 29 11.73 0.08 0.49
N GLN A 30 11.75 -1.03 1.22
CA GLN A 30 10.89 -1.21 2.39
C GLN A 30 11.21 -0.19 3.49
N GLY A 31 12.49 0.14 3.68
CA GLY A 31 12.94 1.19 4.59
C GLY A 31 12.37 2.56 4.23
N GLU A 32 12.46 2.95 2.96
CA GLU A 32 11.90 4.22 2.45
C GLU A 32 10.39 4.32 2.71
N VAL A 33 9.65 3.22 2.52
CA VAL A 33 8.21 3.16 2.83
C VAL A 33 7.96 3.36 4.33
N LEU A 34 8.76 2.74 5.21
CA LEU A 34 8.65 2.91 6.65
C LEU A 34 8.95 4.35 7.09
N GLU A 35 9.95 5.01 6.49
CA GLU A 35 10.24 6.43 6.75
C GLU A 35 9.06 7.32 6.35
N LEU A 36 8.47 7.10 5.18
CA LEU A 36 7.27 7.81 4.73
C LEU A 36 6.05 7.61 5.65
N LEU A 37 5.97 6.45 6.31
CA LEU A 37 4.93 6.20 7.32
C LEU A 37 5.18 7.02 8.58
N ASP A 38 6.42 7.06 9.06
CA ASP A 38 6.81 7.81 10.25
C ASP A 38 6.61 9.33 10.05
N GLU A 39 6.99 9.86 8.88
CA GLU A 39 6.75 11.26 8.50
C GLU A 39 5.26 11.65 8.54
N ARG A 40 4.38 10.67 8.31
CA ARG A 40 2.91 10.85 8.37
C ARG A 40 2.33 10.59 9.75
N GLY A 41 3.17 10.33 10.76
CA GLY A 41 2.77 9.98 12.11
C GLY A 41 2.03 8.64 12.18
N LYS A 42 2.36 7.69 11.30
CA LYS A 42 1.74 6.37 11.22
C LYS A 42 2.76 5.30 11.59
N SER A 43 2.35 4.36 12.45
CA SER A 43 3.12 3.15 12.72
C SER A 43 2.58 1.99 11.88
N ILE A 44 3.50 1.14 11.39
CA ILE A 44 3.14 -0.09 10.67
C ILE A 44 2.28 -1.05 11.51
N ASP A 45 2.36 -0.97 12.84
CA ASP A 45 1.57 -1.80 13.75
C ASP A 45 0.10 -1.39 13.82
N THR A 46 -0.21 -0.14 13.41
CA THR A 46 -1.54 0.47 13.58
C THR A 46 -2.17 0.94 12.28
N ILE A 47 -1.41 0.93 11.19
CA ILE A 47 -1.87 1.40 9.88
C ILE A 47 -2.89 0.43 9.27
N SER A 48 -3.93 0.99 8.64
CA SER A 48 -4.83 0.18 7.82
C SER A 48 -4.17 -0.23 6.49
N LEU A 49 -4.56 -1.38 5.93
CA LEU A 49 -4.09 -1.81 4.61
C LEU A 49 -4.31 -0.74 3.52
N ARG A 50 -5.41 0.03 3.62
CA ARG A 50 -5.70 1.11 2.68
C ARG A 50 -4.66 2.24 2.78
N GLU A 51 -4.34 2.67 3.99
CA GLU A 51 -3.34 3.72 4.20
C GLU A 51 -1.94 3.25 3.77
N LEU A 52 -1.60 2.00 4.08
CA LEU A 52 -0.35 1.39 3.63
C LEU A 52 -0.25 1.37 2.10
N SER A 53 -1.31 0.94 1.41
CA SER A 53 -1.36 0.93 -0.05
C SER A 53 -1.23 2.32 -0.67
N LEU A 54 -1.79 3.36 -0.04
CA LEU A 54 -1.63 4.74 -0.50
C LEU A 54 -0.18 5.24 -0.36
N VAL A 55 0.53 4.82 0.68
CA VAL A 55 1.94 5.19 0.89
C VAL A 55 2.82 4.50 -0.14
N ILE A 56 2.60 3.21 -0.39
CA ILE A 56 3.35 2.44 -1.40
C ILE A 56 3.12 2.99 -2.81
N GLN A 57 1.87 3.29 -3.19
CA GLN A 57 1.55 3.91 -4.47
C GLN A 57 2.21 5.29 -4.62
N TYR A 58 2.24 6.06 -3.54
CA TYR A 58 2.92 7.36 -3.52
C TYR A 58 4.42 7.21 -3.74
N HIS A 59 5.06 6.28 -3.03
CA HIS A 59 6.48 5.97 -3.15
C HIS A 59 6.87 5.59 -4.58
N GLN A 60 6.15 4.63 -5.17
CA GLN A 60 6.38 4.21 -6.55
C GLN A 60 6.18 5.32 -7.56
N LYS A 61 5.20 6.21 -7.32
CA LYS A 61 4.99 7.37 -8.19
C LYS A 61 6.17 8.33 -8.13
N GLN A 62 6.81 8.50 -6.97
CA GLN A 62 8.02 9.31 -6.86
C GLN A 62 9.20 8.70 -7.62
N LYS A 63 9.40 7.37 -7.55
CA LYS A 63 10.51 6.68 -8.26
C LYS A 63 10.40 6.69 -9.79
N ARG A 64 9.20 6.93 -10.34
CA ARG A 64 8.98 7.01 -11.80
C ARG A 64 9.31 8.39 -12.38
N ILE A 65 9.63 9.38 -11.54
CA ILE A 65 9.99 10.76 -11.91
C ILE A 65 11.51 10.89 -11.84
#